data_AF-A0A537SY26-F1
#
_entry.id   AF-A0A537SY26-F1
#
_cell.length_a   1.000
_cell.length_b   1.000
_cell.length_c   1.000
_cell.angle_alpha   90.00
_cell.angle_beta   90.00
_cell.angle_gamma   90.00
#
_symmetry.space_group_name_H-M   'P 1'
#
loop_
_entity.id
_entity.type
_entity.pdbx_description
1 polymer ?
#
loop_
_entity_poly.entity_id
_entity_poly.type
_entity_poly.pdbx_seq_one_letter_code
_entity_poly.pdbx_strand_id
1 'polypeptide(L)' 'MAEEHQTKRVQISIHLDEALRELLEAAARRSIRSLSGEAAYRIRESLEAEQSAA' A
#
# COMPACT_ATOMS: atom_id res chain seq x y z
N MET A 1 19.34 -20.70 10.87
CA MET A 1 19.51 -19.23 10.80
C MET A 1 18.30 -18.71 10.05
N ALA A 2 17.50 -17.86 10.67
CA ALA A 2 16.24 -17.38 10.07
C ALA A 2 16.58 -16.53 8.84
N GLU A 3 15.99 -16.85 7.69
CA GLU A 3 16.07 -16.01 6.51
C GLU A 3 15.44 -14.65 6.85
N GLU A 4 16.29 -13.66 7.09
CA GLU A 4 15.85 -12.27 7.15
C GLU A 4 15.23 -11.95 5.79
N HIS A 5 13.90 -11.81 5.76
CA HIS A 5 13.15 -11.36 4.60
C HIS A 5 13.74 -10.03 4.13
N GLN A 6 14.66 -10.08 3.16
CA GLN A 6 15.25 -8.88 2.59
C GLN A 6 14.13 -8.05 1.95
N THR A 7 13.81 -6.93 2.58
CA THR A 7 12.84 -5.97 2.05
C THR A 7 13.45 -5.31 0.82
N LYS A 8 13.09 -5.82 -0.37
CA LYS A 8 13.49 -5.21 -1.64
C LYS A 8 12.67 -3.93 -1.85
N ARG A 9 13.34 -2.79 -1.93
CA ARG A 9 12.69 -1.53 -2.29
C ARG A 9 12.36 -1.55 -3.78
N VAL A 10 11.09 -1.39 -4.11
CA VAL A 10 10.60 -1.29 -5.49
C VAL A 10 10.03 0.11 -5.69
N GLN A 11 10.37 0.76 -6.80
CA GLN A 11 9.77 2.02 -7.20
C GLN A 11 8.71 1.74 -8.27
N ILE A 12 7.49 2.19 -8.03
CA ILE A 12 6.35 2.01 -8.95
C ILE A 12 5.76 3.39 -9.22
N SER A 13 5.49 3.69 -10.49
CA SER A 13 4.71 4.86 -10.89
C SER A 13 3.26 4.43 -11.09
N ILE A 14 2.32 5.08 -10.40
CA ILE A 14 0.89 4.77 -10.45
C ILE A 14 0.17 6.00 -10.97
N HIS A 15 -0.64 5.83 -12.01
CA HIS A 15 -1.53 6.88 -12.49
C HIS A 15 -2.86 6.75 -11.76
N LEU A 16 -3.25 7.80 -11.04
CA LEU A 16 -4.53 7.90 -10.35
C LEU A 16 -5.34 9.00 -11.01
N ASP A 17 -6.64 8.80 -11.14
CA ASP A 17 -7.54 9.92 -11.35
C ASP A 17 -7.55 10.84 -10.12
N GLU A 18 -8.11 12.04 -10.29
CA GLU A 18 -8.09 13.07 -9.25
C GLU A 18 -8.87 12.64 -8.00
N ALA A 19 -10.04 12.02 -8.17
CA ALA A 19 -10.87 11.58 -7.06
C ALA A 19 -10.17 10.52 -6.20
N LEU A 20 -9.54 9.52 -6.84
CA LEU A 20 -8.81 8.46 -6.14
C LEU A 20 -7.55 9.01 -5.45
N ARG A 21 -6.86 9.97 -6.09
CA ARG A 21 -5.73 10.66 -5.46
C ARG A 21 -6.16 11.37 -4.17
N GLU A 22 -7.24 12.13 -4.21
CA GLU A 22 -7.75 12.85 -3.04
C GLU A 22 -8.16 11.90 -1.91
N LEU A 23 -8.83 10.80 -2.25
CA LEU A 23 -9.20 9.77 -1.28
C LEU A 23 -7.98 9.13 -0.61
N LEU A 24 -6.94 8.83 -1.39
CA LEU A 24 -5.70 8.27 -0.88
C LEU A 24 -4.94 9.27 0.01
N GLU A 25 -4.86 10.54 -0.38
CA GLU A 25 -4.26 11.60 0.44
C GLU A 25 -4.99 11.79 1.77
N ALA A 26 -6.32 11.81 1.74
CA ALA A 26 -7.13 11.93 2.94
C ALA A 26 -6.96 10.71 3.86
N ALA A 27 -6.89 9.50 3.29
CA ALA A 27 -6.62 8.28 4.04
C ALA A 27 -5.24 8.30 4.72
N ALA A 28 -4.20 8.70 3.99
CA ALA A 28 -2.84 8.79 4.50
C ALA A 28 -2.74 9.77 5.69
N ARG A 29 -3.43 10.92 5.59
CA ARG A 29 -3.51 11.89 6.71
C ARG A 29 -4.20 11.29 7.94
N ARG A 30 -5.34 10.60 7.76
CA ARG A 30 -6.07 9.97 8.88
C ARG A 30 -5.30 8.85 9.54
N SER A 31 -4.54 8.07 8.78
CA SER A 31 -3.75 6.94 9.29
C SER A 31 -2.35 7.33 9.80
N ILE A 32 -1.96 8.61 9.68
CA ILE A 32 -0.63 9.11 10.03
C ILE A 32 0.46 8.32 9.28
N ARG A 33 0.23 8.05 7.99
CA ARG A 33 1.18 7.40 7.09
C ARG A 33 1.59 8.34 5.97
N SER A 34 2.75 8.08 5.37
CA SER A 34 3.08 8.68 4.09
C SER A 34 2.10 8.20 3.01
N LEU A 35 1.95 8.95 1.93
CA LEU A 35 1.09 8.55 0.80
C LEU A 35 1.49 7.18 0.25
N SER A 36 2.80 6.94 0.10
CA SER A 36 3.35 5.66 -0.33
C SER A 36 3.12 4.54 0.68
N GLY A 37 3.20 4.84 1.98
CA GLY A 37 2.95 3.87 3.04
C GLY A 37 1.49 3.45 3.12
N GLU A 38 0.56 4.40 2.96
CA GLU A 38 -0.87 4.10 2.88
C GLU A 38 -1.23 3.30 1.63
N ALA A 39 -0.65 3.63 0.48
CA ALA A 39 -0.83 2.85 -0.75
C ALA A 39 -0.33 1.41 -0.58
N ALA A 40 0.89 1.22 -0.07
CA ALA A 40 1.46 -0.10 0.17
C ALA A 40 0.63 -0.91 1.19
N TYR A 41 0.15 -0.26 2.26
CA TYR A 41 -0.74 -0.88 3.24
C TYR A 41 -2.02 -1.42 2.57
N ARG A 42 -2.72 -0.58 1.79
CA ARG A 42 -3.97 -1.00 1.12
C ARG A 42 -3.76 -2.11 0.10
N ILE A 43 -2.67 -2.06 -0.66
CA ILE A 43 -2.30 -3.14 -1.59
C ILE A 43 -2.10 -4.45 -0.83
N ARG A 44 -1.36 -4.43 0.29
CA ARG A 44 -1.13 -5.62 1.10
C ARG A 44 -2.45 -6.21 1.64
N GLU A 45 -3.30 -5.39 2.25
CA GLU A 45 -4.58 -5.87 2.81
C GLU A 45 -5.47 -6.50 1.73
N SER A 46 -5.50 -5.92 0.51
CA SER A 46 -6.24 -6.50 -0.62
C SER A 46 -5.70 -7.87 -1.01
N LEU A 47 -4.38 -8.01 -1.13
CA LEU A 47 -3.73 -9.27 -1.53
C LEU A 47 -3.83 -10.35 -0.45
N GLU A 48 -3.79 -9.98 0.83
CA GLU A 48 -3.98 -10.90 1.97
C GLU A 48 -5.43 -11.40 2.05
N ALA A 49 -6.41 -10.53 1.75
CA ALA A 49 -7.81 -10.90 1.69
C ALA A 49 -8.10 -11.88 0.54
N GLU A 50 -7.50 -11.67 -0.63
CA GLU A 50 -7.62 -12.57 -1.78
C GLU A 50 -7.04 -13.96 -1.50
N GLN A 51 -5.86 -14.03 -0.87
CA GLN A 51 -5.25 -15.31 -0.47
C GLN A 51 -6.07 -16.07 0.56
N SER A 52 -6.72 -15.36 1.48
CA SER A 52 -7.55 -15.98 2.53
C SER A 52 -8.91 -16.48 2.01
N ALA A 53 -9.33 -16.03 0.82
CA ALA A 53 -10.57 -16.42 0.17
C ALA A 53 -10.39 -17.57 -0.85
N ALA A 54 -9.15 -17.99 -1.11
CA ALA A 54 -8.78 -19.08 -2.01
C ALA A 54 -8.56 -20.40 -1.24
#